data_AF-A0A7J4RE71-F1
#
_entry.id   AF-A0A7J4RE71-F1
#
_cell.length_a   1.000
_cell.length_b   1.000
_cell.length_c   1.000
_cell.angle_alpha   90.00
_cell.angle_beta   90.00
_cell.angle_gamma   90.00
#
_symmetry.space_group_name_H-M   'P 1'
#
loop_
_entity.id
_entity.type
_entity.pdbx_description
1 polymer ?
#
loop_
_entity_poly.entity_id
_entity_poly.type
_entity_poly.pdbx_seq_one_letter_code
_entity_poly.pdbx_strand_id
1 'polypeptide(L)' 'NAMQAPTWKGYEIPATIILDHEEWTTDNDLMTPSMKVKLRNLLARHEESIAAIK' A
#
# COMPACT_ATOMS: atom_id res chain seq x y z
N ASN A 1 -16.87 12.61 -23.30
CA ASN A 1 -15.98 13.03 -22.20
C ASN A 1 -14.88 11.99 -22.02
N ALA A 2 -13.68 12.26 -22.53
CA ALA A 2 -12.51 11.46 -22.19
C ALA A 2 -11.96 11.98 -20.86
N MET A 3 -11.83 11.12 -19.85
CA MET A 3 -11.10 11.48 -18.63
C MET A 3 -9.63 11.69 -19.01
N GLN A 4 -9.14 12.93 -18.93
CA GLN A 4 -7.71 13.18 -19.04
C GLN A 4 -7.00 12.54 -17.84
N ALA A 5 -5.92 11.81 -18.12
CA ALA A 5 -5.08 11.28 -17.05
C ALA A 5 -4.48 12.45 -16.25
N PRO A 6 -4.46 12.38 -14.91
CA PRO A 6 -3.83 13.40 -14.08
C PRO A 6 -2.32 13.49 -14.34
N THR A 7 -1.79 14.71 -14.28
CA THR A 7 -0.35 14.97 -14.37
C THR A 7 0.30 14.78 -13.00
N TRP A 8 0.89 13.60 -12.78
CA TRP A 8 1.60 13.28 -11.53
C TRP A 8 3.02 13.87 -11.51
N LYS A 9 3.47 14.27 -10.34
CA LYS A 9 4.88 14.59 -10.09
C LYS A 9 5.68 13.29 -9.99
N GLY A 10 6.96 13.33 -10.37
CA GLY A 10 7.78 12.10 -10.43
C GLY A 10 7.86 11.33 -9.11
N TYR A 11 7.81 12.03 -7.97
CA TYR A 11 7.83 11.41 -6.64
C TYR A 11 6.45 10.89 -6.17
N GLU A 12 5.38 11.15 -6.91
CA GLU A 12 4.02 10.63 -6.63
C GLU A 12 3.81 9.24 -7.25
N ILE A 13 4.75 8.79 -8.09
CA ILE A 13 4.73 7.47 -8.72
C ILE A 13 5.69 6.56 -7.95
N PRO A 14 5.22 5.40 -7.44
CA PRO A 14 6.11 4.46 -6.76
C PRO A 14 7.11 3.86 -7.75
N ALA A 15 8.40 3.83 -7.37
CA ALA A 15 9.46 3.22 -8.19
C ALA A 15 9.44 1.68 -8.14
N THR A 16 8.94 1.11 -7.03
CA THR A 16 8.89 -0.33 -6.77
C THR A 16 7.58 -0.68 -6.08
N ILE A 17 7.07 -1.89 -6.31
CA ILE A 17 5.85 -2.43 -5.70
C ILE A 17 6.17 -3.77 -5.02
N ILE A 18 5.68 -3.95 -3.79
CA ILE A 18 5.71 -5.23 -3.08
C ILE A 18 4.43 -5.99 -3.43
N LEU A 19 4.57 -7.22 -3.92
CA LEU A 19 3.43 -8.10 -4.19
C LEU A 19 3.20 -8.99 -2.96
N ASP A 20 2.13 -8.71 -2.21
CA ASP A 20 1.61 -9.58 -1.16
C ASP A 20 0.46 -10.42 -1.72
N HIS A 21 0.45 -11.71 -1.37
CA HIS A 21 -0.59 -12.66 -1.79
C HIS A 21 -1.76 -12.70 -0.78
N GLU A 22 -1.56 -12.18 0.43
CA GLU A 22 -2.61 -12.10 1.44
C GLU A 22 -3.41 -10.80 1.29
N GLU A 23 -4.73 -10.93 1.25
CA GLU A 23 -5.64 -9.78 1.23
C GLU A 23 -5.64 -9.05 2.59
N TRP A 24 -5.78 -7.73 2.58
CA TRP A 24 -5.96 -6.96 3.80
C TRP A 24 -7.40 -7.05 4.25
N THR A 25 -7.61 -7.52 5.47
CA THR A 25 -8.95 -7.71 6.03
C THR A 25 -9.03 -7.14 7.44
N THR A 26 -10.25 -7.10 7.98
CA THR A 26 -10.46 -6.80 9.41
C THR A 26 -9.96 -7.94 10.30
N ASP A 27 -9.98 -9.18 9.78
CA ASP A 27 -9.70 -10.39 10.54
C ASP A 27 -8.20 -10.61 10.74
N ASN A 28 -7.37 -10.20 9.78
CA ASN A 28 -5.91 -10.18 9.92
C ASN A 28 -5.37 -8.85 10.46
N ASP A 29 -6.24 -8.02 11.05
CA ASP A 29 -5.90 -6.75 11.68
C ASP A 29 -5.19 -5.73 10.75
N LEU A 30 -5.36 -5.85 9.44
CA LEU A 30 -4.81 -4.89 8.46
C LEU A 30 -5.79 -3.77 8.10
N MET A 31 -7.08 -3.97 8.40
CA MET A 31 -8.13 -2.97 8.20
C MET A 31 -8.89 -2.65 9.49
N THR A 32 -9.42 -1.44 9.58
CA THR A 32 -10.45 -1.07 10.56
C THR A 32 -11.78 -1.69 10.18
N PRO A 33 -12.73 -1.86 11.12
CA PRO A 33 -14.10 -2.28 10.80
C PRO A 33 -14.81 -1.38 9.79
N SER A 34 -14.35 -0.14 9.62
CA SER A 34 -14.81 0.83 8.62
C SER A 34 -14.04 0.76 7.29
N MET A 35 -13.32 -0.33 7.03
CA MET A 35 -12.57 -0.61 5.80
C MET A 35 -11.48 0.42 5.47
N LYS A 36 -10.87 1.02 6.50
CA LYS A 36 -9.65 1.83 6.33
C LYS A 36 -8.42 0.99 6.65
N VAL A 37 -7.35 1.20 5.90
CA VAL A 37 -6.06 0.54 6.15
C VAL A 37 -5.45 0.98 7.48
N LYS A 38 -4.91 0.04 8.24
CA LYS A 38 -4.11 0.30 9.44
C LYS A 38 -2.63 0.43 9.05
N LEU A 39 -2.22 1.65 8.71
CA LEU A 39 -0.86 1.95 8.19
C LEU A 39 0.26 1.36 9.06
N ARG A 40 0.18 1.50 10.38
CA ARG A 40 1.22 0.97 11.29
C ARG A 40 1.39 -0.55 11.19
N ASN A 41 0.28 -1.27 11.05
CA ASN A 41 0.30 -2.73 10.98
C ASN A 41 0.86 -3.20 9.64
N LEU A 42 0.51 -2.52 8.53
CA LEU A 42 1.13 -2.80 7.23
C LEU A 42 2.62 -2.49 7.20
N LEU A 43 3.04 -1.36 7.79
CA LEU A 43 4.46 -1.02 7.85
C LEU A 43 5.25 -2.06 8.66
N ALA A 44 4.71 -2.53 9.79
CA ALA A 44 5.33 -3.60 10.57
C ALA A 44 5.38 -4.93 9.79
N ARG A 45 4.28 -5.30 9.13
CA ARG A 45 4.20 -6.53 8.32
C ARG A 45 5.22 -6.56 7.17
N HIS A 46 5.46 -5.42 6.53
CA HIS A 46 6.33 -5.32 5.34
C HIS A 46 7.71 -4.73 5.60
N GLU A 47 8.12 -4.59 6.87
CA GLU A 47 9.38 -3.94 7.23
C GLU A 47 10.59 -4.57 6.52
N GLU A 48 10.68 -5.90 6.53
CA GLU A 48 11.77 -6.63 5.86
C GLU A 48 11.78 -6.44 4.34
N SER A 49 10.60 -6.50 3.71
CA SER A 49 10.48 -6.30 2.26
C SER A 49 10.82 -4.86 1.85
N ILE A 50 10.43 -3.87 2.65
CA ILE A 50 10.80 -2.47 2.44
C ILE A 50 12.31 -2.27 2.63
N ALA A 51 12.90 -2.91 3.63
CA ALA A 51 14.35 -2.85 3.89
C ALA A 51 15.15 -3.46 2.73
N ALA A 52 14.66 -4.52 2.09
CA ALA A 52 15.32 -5.15 0.95
C ALA A 52 15.26 -4.34 -0.36
N ILE A 53 14.38 -3.33 -0.45
CA ILE A 53 14.27 -2.42 -1.61
C ILE A 53 15.23 -1.22 -1.47
N LYS A 54 15.65 -0.88 -0.25
CA LYS A 54 16.58 0.22 0.03
C LYS A 54 18.01 -0.11 -0.40
#